data_AF-A0A4Q4UVA9-F1
#
_entry.id   AF-A0A4Q4UVA9-F1
#
_cell.length_a   1.000
_cell.length_b   1.000
_cell.length_c   1.000
_cell.angle_alpha   90.00
_cell.angle_beta   90.00
_cell.angle_gamma   90.00
#
_symmetry.space_group_name_H-M   'P 1'
#
loop_
_entity.id
_entity.type
_entity.pdbx_description
1 polymer ?
#
loop_
_entity_poly.entity_id
_entity_poly.type
_entity_poly.pdbx_seq_one_letter_code
_entity_poly.pdbx_strand_id
1 'polypeptide(L)'
;MERLYPQGISNMLVGEMGKQYIEKIKREIQNKNEDTSQSDKSLFYYFLTNDIVESEKSTARLQAESLLFLIAGTFSSAHTLSQIVYYVLANPAIEKRLRQDLKDVMACYPAQNPQWADLEKIPYLQACIKEGLRYVHYGNATI
;
A
#
# COMPACT_ATOMS: atom_id res chain seq x y z
N MET A 1 15.20 6.48 29.47
CA MET A 1 15.24 6.35 28.00
C MET A 1 13.80 6.40 27.50
N GLU A 2 13.33 7.59 27.11
CA GLU A 2 12.00 7.78 26.56
C GLU A 2 11.89 7.10 25.19
N ARG A 3 10.84 6.30 25.03
CA ARG A 3 10.59 5.47 23.85
C ARG A 3 9.99 6.35 22.74
N LEU A 4 10.66 6.36 21.59
CA LEU A 4 10.43 7.22 20.43
C LEU A 4 9.17 6.87 19.60
N TYR A 5 8.33 5.92 20.02
CA TYR A 5 7.21 5.42 19.20
C TYR A 5 5.88 5.37 19.96
N PRO A 6 4.78 5.89 19.39
CA PRO A 6 3.45 5.85 19.99
C PRO A 6 2.91 4.41 20.00
N GLN A 7 2.47 3.95 21.19
CA GLN A 7 2.06 2.56 21.45
C GLN A 7 0.90 2.07 20.56
N GLY A 8 0.10 2.98 19.98
CA GLY A 8 -1.08 2.63 19.19
C GLY A 8 -0.77 1.81 17.93
N ILE A 9 0.17 2.27 17.09
CA ILE A 9 0.45 1.61 15.80
C ILE A 9 1.19 0.29 16.01
N SER A 10 2.15 0.24 16.94
CA SER A 10 2.89 -0.98 17.23
C SER A 10 2.00 -2.07 17.86
N ASN A 11 1.12 -1.72 18.81
CA ASN A 11 0.21 -2.70 19.42
C ASN A 11 -0.93 -3.11 18.48
N MET A 12 -1.39 -2.21 17.61
CA MET A 12 -2.43 -2.50 16.61
C MET A 12 -1.90 -3.36 15.46
N LEU A 13 -0.65 -3.17 15.02
CA LEU A 13 -0.06 -3.90 13.90
C LEU A 13 0.69 -5.18 14.31
N VAL A 14 1.38 -5.15 15.46
CA VAL A 14 2.33 -6.21 15.91
C VAL A 14 1.88 -6.86 17.23
N GLY A 15 0.81 -6.37 17.85
CA GLY A 15 0.29 -6.92 19.10
C GLY A 15 -0.66 -8.09 18.88
N GLU A 16 -1.73 -8.12 19.66
CA GLU A 16 -2.73 -9.19 19.64
C GLU A 16 -3.59 -9.19 18.38
N MET A 17 -3.87 -8.01 17.81
CA MET A 17 -4.77 -7.86 16.65
C MET A 17 -4.26 -8.60 15.41
N GLY A 18 -2.97 -8.49 15.09
CA GLY A 18 -2.36 -9.20 13.96
C GLY A 18 -2.42 -10.73 14.12
N LYS A 19 -2.15 -11.23 15.34
CA LYS A 19 -2.30 -12.66 15.67
C LYS A 19 -3.75 -13.11 15.54
N GLN A 20 -4.68 -12.37 16.14
CA GLN A 20 -6.11 -12.67 16.08
C GLN A 20 -6.62 -12.75 14.65
N TYR A 21 -6.16 -11.86 13.77
CA TYR A 21 -6.55 -11.85 12.37
C TYR A 21 -6.00 -13.07 11.59
N ILE A 22 -4.73 -13.44 11.79
CA ILE A 22 -4.14 -14.64 11.17
C ILE A 22 -4.85 -15.90 11.66
N GLU A 23 -5.14 -16.00 12.96
CA GLU A 23 -5.90 -17.13 13.53
C GLU A 23 -7.33 -17.19 13.00
N LYS A 24 -7.98 -16.04 12.78
CA LYS A 24 -9.31 -15.97 12.15
C LYS A 24 -9.26 -16.55 10.74
N ILE A 25 -8.28 -16.16 9.93
CA ILE A 25 -8.11 -16.68 8.57
C ILE A 25 -7.85 -18.19 8.57
N LYS A 26 -7.02 -18.69 9.50
CA LYS A 26 -6.79 -20.14 9.65
C LYS A 26 -8.10 -20.90 9.92
N ARG A 27 -8.96 -20.36 10.79
CA ARG A 27 -10.29 -20.95 11.07
C ARG A 27 -11.21 -20.89 9.86
N GLU A 28 -11.22 -19.79 9.12
CA GLU A 28 -12.03 -19.63 7.90
C GLU A 28 -11.62 -20.64 6.81
N ILE A 29 -10.31 -20.87 6.64
CA ILE A 29 -9.78 -21.88 5.70
C ILE A 29 -10.16 -23.30 6.13
N GLN A 30 -10.02 -23.63 7.41
CA GLN A 30 -10.39 -24.96 7.94
C GLN A 30 -11.88 -25.26 7.79
N ASN A 31 -12.74 -24.24 7.94
CA ASN A 31 -14.19 -24.40 7.87
C ASN A 31 -14.74 -24.47 6.42
N LYS A 32 -13.89 -24.42 5.38
CA LYS A 32 -14.30 -24.47 3.95
C LYS A 32 -15.48 -23.53 3.59
N ASN A 33 -15.58 -22.37 4.23
CA ASN A 33 -16.52 -21.34 3.81
C ASN A 33 -15.96 -20.69 2.53
N GLU A 34 -16.28 -21.27 1.37
CA GLU A 34 -15.86 -20.79 0.04
C GLU A 34 -16.51 -19.44 -0.34
N ASP A 35 -17.51 -18.97 0.40
CA ASP A 35 -18.23 -17.70 0.17
C ASP A 35 -17.45 -16.42 0.54
N THR A 36 -16.14 -16.49 0.72
CA THR A 36 -15.34 -15.26 0.87
C THR A 36 -15.05 -14.68 -0.51
N SER A 37 -15.74 -13.57 -0.84
CA SER A 37 -15.49 -12.77 -2.04
C SER A 37 -13.98 -12.56 -2.26
N GLN A 38 -13.53 -12.58 -3.51
CA GLN A 38 -12.12 -12.38 -3.86
C GLN A 38 -11.56 -11.04 -3.35
N SER A 39 -12.44 -10.06 -3.08
CA SER A 39 -12.10 -8.76 -2.47
C SER A 39 -11.66 -8.86 -1.00
N ASP A 40 -12.05 -9.92 -0.29
CA ASP A 40 -11.89 -10.02 1.16
C ASP A 40 -10.69 -10.90 1.55
N LYS A 41 -10.02 -11.49 0.55
CA LYS A 41 -8.85 -12.36 0.74
C LYS A 41 -7.59 -11.52 0.92
N SER A 42 -7.08 -11.46 2.15
CA SER A 42 -5.81 -10.82 2.47
C SER A 42 -4.60 -11.61 1.95
N LEU A 43 -3.41 -10.98 1.91
CA LEU A 43 -2.15 -11.67 1.59
C LEU A 43 -1.90 -12.91 2.46
N PHE A 44 -2.32 -12.89 3.74
CA PHE A 44 -2.17 -14.03 4.65
C PHE A 44 -3.05 -15.21 4.26
N TYR A 45 -4.23 -14.96 3.68
CA TYR A 45 -5.07 -16.02 3.13
C TYR A 45 -4.31 -16.77 2.04
N TYR A 46 -3.64 -16.05 1.14
CA TYR A 46 -2.83 -16.66 0.08
C TYR A 46 -1.61 -17.39 0.64
N PHE A 47 -0.91 -16.85 1.63
CA PHE A 47 0.20 -17.59 2.27
C PHE A 47 -0.26 -18.90 2.92
N LEU A 48 -1.42 -18.89 3.58
CA LEU A 48 -1.93 -20.07 4.27
C LEU A 48 -2.49 -21.14 3.31
N THR A 49 -3.02 -20.74 2.16
CA THR A 49 -3.60 -21.65 1.15
C THR A 49 -2.58 -22.19 0.14
N ASN A 50 -1.46 -21.50 -0.08
CA ASN A 50 -0.41 -21.97 -0.98
C ASN A 50 0.50 -23.03 -0.33
N ASP A 51 1.23 -23.74 -1.19
CA ASP A 51 2.13 -24.84 -0.82
C ASP A 51 3.50 -24.33 -0.36
N ILE A 52 3.50 -23.48 0.68
CA ILE A 52 4.71 -23.06 1.39
C ILE A 52 4.99 -24.00 2.57
N VAL A 53 6.28 -24.13 2.94
CA VAL A 53 6.74 -24.98 4.04
C VAL A 53 5.98 -24.64 5.33
N GLU A 54 5.51 -25.66 6.06
CA GLU A 54 4.66 -25.48 7.24
C GLU A 54 5.33 -24.61 8.34
N SER A 55 6.66 -24.64 8.43
CA SER A 55 7.43 -23.76 9.33
C SER A 55 7.23 -22.27 9.03
N GLU A 56 7.00 -21.90 7.76
CA GLU A 56 6.74 -20.52 7.34
C GLU A 56 5.27 -20.11 7.57
N LYS A 57 4.35 -21.05 7.79
CA LYS A 57 2.93 -20.78 8.11
C LYS A 57 2.67 -20.50 9.60
N SER A 58 3.74 -20.49 10.41
CA SER A 58 3.66 -20.14 11.82
C SER A 58 3.09 -18.73 12.00
N THR A 59 2.13 -18.57 12.92
CA THR A 59 1.48 -17.29 13.20
C THR A 59 2.49 -16.22 13.62
N ALA A 60 3.53 -16.61 14.37
CA ALA A 60 4.60 -15.69 14.78
C ALA A 60 5.45 -15.20 13.59
N ARG A 61 5.72 -16.09 12.62
CA ARG A 61 6.48 -15.76 11.41
C ARG A 61 5.68 -14.84 10.50
N LEU A 62 4.43 -15.21 10.20
CA LEU A 62 3.52 -14.40 9.40
C LEU A 62 3.28 -13.00 10.00
N GLN A 63 3.25 -12.89 11.32
CA GLN A 63 3.18 -11.61 12.01
C GLN A 63 4.46 -10.77 11.84
N ALA A 64 5.64 -11.39 11.92
CA ALA A 64 6.89 -10.66 11.69
C ALA A 64 6.98 -10.15 10.25
N GLU A 65 6.61 -11.00 9.28
CA GLU A 65 6.57 -10.63 7.86
C GLU A 65 5.50 -9.55 7.58
N SER A 66 4.34 -9.60 8.23
CA SER A 66 3.28 -8.58 8.08
C SER A 66 3.78 -7.18 8.44
N LEU A 67 4.49 -7.09 9.57
CA LEU A 67 5.09 -5.85 10.02
C LEU A 67 6.14 -5.37 9.03
N LEU A 68 6.99 -6.29 8.54
CA LEU A 68 8.02 -5.95 7.57
C LEU A 68 7.40 -5.37 6.28
N PHE A 69 6.37 -6.00 5.74
CA PHE A 69 5.67 -5.50 4.55
C PHE A 69 5.03 -4.14 4.77
N LEU A 70 4.40 -3.94 5.93
CA LEU A 70 3.78 -2.65 6.25
C LEU A 70 4.81 -1.54 6.37
N ILE A 71 5.92 -1.78 7.08
CA ILE A 71 6.98 -0.78 7.23
C ILE A 71 7.61 -0.48 5.87
N ALA A 72 8.08 -1.52 5.16
CA ALA A 72 8.77 -1.36 3.89
C ALA A 72 7.87 -0.71 2.84
N GLY A 73 6.61 -1.14 2.74
CA GLY A 73 5.65 -0.61 1.77
C GLY A 73 5.16 0.80 2.11
N THR A 74 4.87 1.09 3.38
CA THR A 74 4.26 2.37 3.77
C THR A 74 5.26 3.51 3.70
N PHE A 75 6.45 3.35 4.30
CA PHE A 75 7.43 4.44 4.34
C PHE A 75 7.94 4.81 2.95
N SER A 76 8.32 3.81 2.14
CA SER A 76 8.84 4.05 0.78
C SER A 76 7.78 4.67 -0.13
N SER A 77 6.54 4.18 -0.08
CA SER A 77 5.43 4.72 -0.90
C SER A 77 5.04 6.12 -0.46
N ALA A 78 4.95 6.38 0.86
CA ALA A 78 4.61 7.71 1.38
C ALA A 78 5.69 8.74 1.01
N HIS A 79 6.97 8.37 1.13
CA HIS A 79 8.08 9.23 0.72
C HIS A 79 8.01 9.56 -0.79
N THR A 80 7.84 8.52 -1.61
CA THR A 80 7.72 8.65 -3.08
C THR A 80 6.57 9.56 -3.48
N LEU A 81 5.38 9.34 -2.93
CA LEU A 81 4.20 10.16 -3.21
C LEU A 81 4.40 11.60 -2.77
N SER A 82 5.01 11.82 -1.60
CA SER A 82 5.30 13.17 -1.09
C SER A 82 6.23 13.93 -2.04
N GLN A 83 7.27 13.28 -2.56
CA GLN A 83 8.18 13.89 -3.52
C GLN A 83 7.49 14.18 -4.86
N ILE A 84 6.72 13.23 -5.41
CA ILE A 84 5.94 13.44 -6.64
C ILE A 84 5.04 14.66 -6.50
N VAL A 85 4.24 14.72 -5.43
CA VAL A 85 3.32 15.82 -5.18
C VAL A 85 4.06 17.13 -5.02
N TYR A 86 5.16 17.15 -4.26
CA TYR A 86 5.99 18.34 -4.10
C TYR A 86 6.49 18.89 -5.44
N TYR A 87 7.11 18.05 -6.29
CA TYR A 87 7.65 18.52 -7.57
C TYR A 87 6.56 18.95 -8.57
N VAL A 88 5.40 18.30 -8.54
CA VAL A 88 4.25 18.72 -9.35
C VAL A 88 3.77 20.11 -8.90
N LEU A 89 3.58 20.32 -7.59
CA LEU A 89 3.08 21.58 -7.05
C LEU A 89 4.11 22.72 -7.14
N ALA A 90 5.40 22.40 -7.06
CA ALA A 90 6.49 23.38 -7.18
C ALA A 90 6.62 23.97 -8.59
N ASN A 91 6.05 23.32 -9.62
CA ASN A 91 6.07 23.80 -11.00
C ASN A 91 4.64 24.04 -11.52
N PRO A 92 4.17 25.30 -11.57
CA PRO A 92 2.81 25.63 -12.01
C PRO A 92 2.47 25.16 -13.43
N ALA A 93 3.47 25.04 -14.32
CA ALA A 93 3.24 24.55 -15.67
C ALA A 93 2.93 23.04 -15.68
N ILE A 94 3.63 22.26 -14.83
CA ILE A 94 3.37 20.82 -14.67
C ILE A 94 2.01 20.61 -14.01
N GLU A 95 1.73 21.33 -12.92
CA GLU A 95 0.47 21.25 -12.19
C GLU A 95 -0.73 21.56 -13.09
N LYS A 96 -0.68 22.68 -13.83
CA LYS A 96 -1.76 23.09 -14.73
C LYS A 96 -2.02 22.06 -15.83
N ARG A 97 -0.95 21.53 -16.45
CA ARG A 97 -1.08 20.50 -17.49
C ARG A 97 -1.68 19.21 -16.92
N LEU A 98 -1.19 18.75 -15.78
CA LEU A 98 -1.68 17.52 -15.15
C LEU A 98 -3.16 17.64 -14.74
N ARG A 99 -3.58 18.79 -14.18
CA ARG A 99 -4.99 19.04 -13.87
C ARG A 99 -5.88 19.05 -15.11
N GLN A 100 -5.39 19.62 -16.21
CA GLN A 100 -6.14 19.64 -17.47
C GLN A 100 -6.35 18.23 -17.99
N ASP A 101 -5.31 17.38 -17.96
CA ASP A 101 -5.38 15.99 -18.42
C ASP A 101 -6.26 15.11 -17.51
N LEU A 102 -6.35 15.45 -16.22
CA LEU A 102 -7.20 14.74 -15.23
C LEU A 102 -8.66 15.20 -15.21
N LYS A 103 -8.99 16.34 -15.83
CA LYS A 103 -10.28 17.02 -15.67
C LYS A 103 -11.47 16.11 -15.95
N ASP A 104 -11.42 15.37 -17.05
CA ASP A 104 -12.55 14.55 -17.51
C ASP A 104 -12.71 13.29 -16.66
N VAL A 105 -11.59 12.63 -16.30
CA VAL A 105 -11.59 11.42 -15.47
C VAL A 105 -12.03 11.73 -14.02
N MET A 106 -11.75 12.94 -13.54
CA MET A 106 -12.14 13.40 -12.20
C MET A 106 -13.47 14.15 -12.17
N ALA A 107 -14.22 14.24 -13.28
CA ALA A 107 -15.42 15.08 -13.36
C ALA A 107 -16.51 14.75 -12.32
N CYS A 108 -16.61 13.48 -11.92
CA CYS A 108 -17.58 13.00 -10.93
C CYS A 108 -17.05 13.00 -9.49
N TYR A 109 -15.81 13.41 -9.27
CA TYR A 109 -15.24 13.51 -7.92
C TYR A 109 -15.83 14.73 -7.19
N PRO A 110 -16.21 14.65 -5.89
CA PRO A 110 -15.99 13.53 -4.96
C PRO A 110 -17.14 12.52 -4.87
N ALA A 111 -18.21 12.66 -5.66
CA ALA A 111 -19.37 11.76 -5.61
C ALA A 111 -19.02 10.34 -6.06
N GLN A 112 -18.07 10.19 -6.99
CA GLN A 112 -17.54 8.93 -7.45
C GLN A 112 -16.02 9.01 -7.61
N ASN A 113 -15.32 8.02 -7.07
CA ASN A 113 -13.88 7.88 -7.29
C ASN A 113 -13.60 7.39 -8.73
N PRO A 114 -12.57 7.93 -9.39
CA PRO A 114 -12.16 7.47 -10.71
C PRO A 114 -11.71 6.01 -10.67
N GLN A 115 -11.98 5.25 -11.72
CA GLN A 115 -11.48 3.89 -11.87
C GLN A 115 -9.99 3.90 -12.15
N TRP A 116 -9.25 2.94 -11.59
CA TRP A 116 -7.81 2.80 -11.82
C TRP A 116 -7.47 2.70 -13.31
N ALA A 117 -8.23 1.90 -14.07
CA ALA A 117 -8.02 1.68 -15.49
C ALA A 117 -8.13 2.96 -16.33
N ASP A 118 -8.86 3.97 -15.87
CA ASP A 118 -8.99 5.24 -16.58
C ASP A 118 -7.86 6.21 -16.24
N LEU A 119 -7.36 6.18 -15.01
CA LEU A 119 -6.17 6.93 -14.61
C LEU A 119 -4.91 6.42 -15.31
N GLU A 120 -4.80 5.09 -15.51
CA GLU A 120 -3.65 4.47 -16.18
C GLU A 120 -3.49 4.94 -17.64
N LYS A 121 -4.61 5.28 -18.30
CA LYS A 121 -4.61 5.75 -19.69
C LYS A 121 -4.07 7.17 -19.86
N ILE A 122 -3.88 7.94 -18.79
CA ILE A 122 -3.44 9.34 -18.86
C ILE A 122 -1.91 9.38 -19.00
N PRO A 123 -1.34 9.67 -20.19
CA PRO A 123 0.09 9.51 -20.42
C PRO A 123 0.94 10.47 -19.60
N TYR A 124 0.45 11.69 -19.38
CA TYR A 124 1.19 12.69 -18.62
C TYR A 124 1.24 12.38 -17.12
N LEU A 125 0.17 11.80 -16.55
CA LEU A 125 0.18 11.30 -15.18
C LEU A 125 1.26 10.21 -15.02
N GLN A 126 1.32 9.26 -15.96
CA GLN A 126 2.34 8.22 -15.96
C GLN A 126 3.76 8.80 -16.09
N ALA A 127 3.94 9.82 -16.92
CA ALA A 127 5.22 10.52 -17.04
C ALA A 127 5.63 11.20 -15.72
N CYS A 128 4.71 11.89 -15.04
CA CYS A 128 4.97 12.50 -13.73
C CYS A 128 5.35 11.47 -12.66
N ILE A 129 4.67 10.32 -12.61
CA ILE A 129 4.99 9.24 -11.67
C ILE A 129 6.38 8.67 -11.97
N LYS A 130 6.68 8.37 -13.24
CA LYS A 130 7.98 7.84 -13.65
C LYS A 130 9.13 8.80 -13.34
N GLU A 131 8.96 10.09 -13.63
CA GLU A 131 9.96 11.10 -13.31
C GLU A 131 10.13 11.27 -11.79
N GLY A 132 9.03 11.26 -11.02
CA GLY A 132 9.13 11.30 -9.57
C GLY A 132 9.87 10.10 -8.99
N LEU A 133 9.62 8.88 -9.51
CA LEU A 133 10.38 7.69 -9.14
C LEU A 133 11.87 7.81 -9.49
N ARG A 134 12.19 8.44 -10.64
CA ARG A 134 13.57 8.76 -11.02
C ARG A 134 14.22 9.69 -9.98
N TYR A 135 13.52 10.72 -9.53
CA TYR A 135 14.03 11.64 -8.49
C TYR A 135 14.22 10.96 -7.13
N VAL A 136 13.28 10.11 -6.70
CA VAL A 136 13.40 9.35 -5.45
C VAL A 136 14.66 8.48 -5.47
N HIS A 137 14.95 7.84 -6.62
CA HIS A 137 16.14 7.02 -6.77
C HIS A 137 17.44 7.84 -6.61
N TYR A 138 17.54 9.00 -7.27
CA TYR A 138 18.74 9.84 -7.20
C TYR A 138 18.86 10.64 -5.89
N GLY A 139 17.73 10.99 -5.26
CA GLY A 139 17.70 11.74 -4.00
C GLY A 139 18.29 10.96 -2.81
N ASN A 140 18.25 9.62 -2.87
CA ASN A 140 18.84 8.76 -1.85
C ASN A 140 20.38 8.61 -1.95
N ALA A 141 21.00 9.13 -3.02
CA ALA A 141 22.46 9.06 -3.22
C ALA A 141 23.22 10.28 -2.65
N THR A 142 22.53 11.26 -2.06
CA THR A 142 23.13 12.55 -1.66
C THR A 142 22.80 12.98 -0.23
N ILE A 143 22.69 12.04 0.70
CA ILE A 143 22.63 12.32 2.15
C ILE A 143 23.53 11.35 2.90
#